data_AF-A0A7V9L2Q6-F1
#
_entry.id   AF-A0A7V9L2Q6-F1
#
_cell.length_a   1.000
_cell.length_b   1.000
_cell.length_c   1.000
_cell.angle_alpha   90.00
_cell.angle_beta   90.00
_cell.angle_gamma   90.00
#
_symmetry.space_group_name_H-M   'P 1'
#
loop_
_entity.id
_entity.type
_entity.pdbx_description
1 polymer ?
#
loop_
_entity_poly.entity_id
_entity_poly.type
_entity_poly.pdbx_seq_one_letter_code
_entity_poly.pdbx_strand_id
1 'polypeptide(L)'
;MKPQPNGSAIVIVEDERNAAAMALVPSLSVVMAVARVLNAQRVIEVKYAGKGEVRYAAGPALPDFLVDAVTRAGASSCDRGGETIRVPAARAAVAAIVDQAFNALAYHLRTSVGATDLAGALKTLEGRRRKAILDKEKNPAQYWTAVLELCALAGEVSRPKNGRWIDTKDMPVPFAIKFPEGQLAMPAKLAMQILEGSAEESLSTSDVEGPAS
;
A
#
# COMPACT_ATOMS: atom_id res chain seq x y z
N MET A 1 1.16 -5.38 -19.10
CA MET A 1 1.27 -4.02 -19.70
C MET A 1 1.12 -4.14 -21.22
N LYS A 2 0.34 -3.26 -21.85
CA LYS A 2 0.09 -3.26 -23.29
C LYS A 2 0.40 -1.88 -23.88
N PRO A 3 1.58 -1.66 -24.49
CA PRO A 3 1.87 -0.45 -25.26
C PRO A 3 0.85 -0.27 -26.39
N GLN A 4 0.53 0.97 -26.71
CA GLN A 4 -0.44 1.33 -27.75
C GLN A 4 0.27 1.99 -28.95
N PRO A 5 -0.28 1.87 -30.17
CA PRO A 5 0.31 2.46 -31.38
C PRO A 5 0.53 3.98 -31.30
N ASN A 6 -0.25 4.68 -30.48
CA ASN A 6 -0.16 6.12 -30.27
C ASN A 6 0.91 6.54 -29.23
N GLY A 7 1.75 5.61 -28.78
CA GLY A 7 2.76 5.84 -27.75
C GLY A 7 2.21 5.89 -26.32
N SER A 8 0.93 5.58 -26.10
CA SER A 8 0.36 5.41 -24.76
C SER A 8 0.51 3.97 -24.25
N ALA A 9 0.13 3.71 -23.00
CA ALA A 9 0.11 2.35 -22.46
C ALA A 9 -1.13 2.05 -21.62
N ILE A 10 -1.55 0.79 -21.65
CA ILE A 10 -2.50 0.23 -20.70
C ILE A 10 -1.72 -0.62 -19.70
N VAL A 11 -1.71 -0.21 -18.43
CA VAL A 11 -1.15 -1.01 -17.34
C VAL A 11 -2.29 -1.73 -16.63
N ILE A 12 -2.29 -3.06 -16.72
CA ILE A 12 -3.25 -3.91 -16.01
C ILE A 12 -2.66 -4.25 -14.64
N VAL A 13 -3.39 -3.92 -13.59
CA VAL A 13 -3.12 -4.33 -12.21
C VAL A 13 -4.06 -5.49 -11.91
N GLU A 14 -3.50 -6.67 -11.72
CA GLU A 14 -4.27 -7.88 -11.44
C GLU A 14 -4.38 -8.11 -9.92
N ASP A 15 -5.58 -8.47 -9.47
CA ASP A 15 -5.84 -8.98 -8.12
C ASP A 15 -6.55 -10.32 -8.20
N GLU A 16 -5.81 -11.38 -7.85
CA GLU A 16 -6.30 -12.76 -7.90
C GLU A 16 -7.25 -13.10 -6.76
N ARG A 17 -7.36 -12.23 -5.74
CA ARG A 17 -8.28 -12.43 -4.62
C ARG A 17 -9.72 -12.30 -5.12
N ASN A 18 -10.61 -13.15 -4.59
CA ASN A 18 -12.04 -12.98 -4.77
C ASN A 18 -12.61 -11.93 -3.78
N ALA A 19 -13.85 -11.52 -3.98
CA ALA A 19 -14.52 -10.52 -3.13
C ALA A 19 -14.52 -10.91 -1.64
N ALA A 20 -14.72 -12.19 -1.31
CA ALA A 20 -14.71 -12.67 0.07
C ALA A 20 -13.32 -12.53 0.72
N ALA A 21 -12.25 -12.92 0.01
CA ALA A 21 -10.88 -12.76 0.48
C ALA A 21 -10.50 -11.28 0.65
N MET A 22 -10.96 -10.42 -0.24
CA MET A 22 -10.78 -8.97 -0.12
C MET A 22 -11.51 -8.39 1.11
N ALA A 23 -12.67 -8.95 1.45
CA ALA A 23 -13.51 -8.52 2.57
C ALA A 23 -13.04 -9.03 3.95
N LEU A 24 -12.12 -10.00 4.02
CA LEU A 24 -11.57 -10.49 5.30
C LEU A 24 -10.91 -9.38 6.12
N VAL A 25 -10.10 -8.55 5.44
CA VAL A 25 -9.47 -7.35 6.02
C VAL A 25 -9.61 -6.21 5.01
N PRO A 26 -10.76 -5.51 5.00
CA PRO A 26 -11.06 -4.50 3.98
C PRO A 26 -10.01 -3.39 3.91
N SER A 27 -9.49 -2.97 5.07
CA SER A 27 -8.45 -1.95 5.18
C SER A 27 -7.14 -2.34 4.48
N LEU A 28 -6.70 -3.59 4.65
CA LEU A 28 -5.54 -4.12 3.93
C LEU A 28 -5.78 -4.09 2.42
N SER A 29 -6.97 -4.54 1.98
CA SER A 29 -7.32 -4.56 0.57
C SER A 29 -7.31 -3.16 -0.05
N VAL A 30 -7.79 -2.14 0.67
CA VAL A 30 -7.75 -0.73 0.24
C VAL A 30 -6.30 -0.26 0.07
N VAL A 31 -5.46 -0.42 1.10
CA VAL A 31 -4.05 0.02 1.05
C VAL A 31 -3.30 -0.68 -0.08
N MET A 32 -3.47 -2.00 -0.23
CA MET A 32 -2.87 -2.78 -1.31
C MET A 32 -3.31 -2.29 -2.69
N ALA A 33 -4.61 -2.06 -2.90
CA ALA A 33 -5.15 -1.63 -4.17
C ALA A 33 -4.63 -0.25 -4.57
N VAL A 34 -4.70 0.72 -3.65
CA VAL A 34 -4.20 2.09 -3.90
C VAL A 34 -2.70 2.08 -4.18
N ALA A 35 -1.90 1.34 -3.39
CA ALA A 35 -0.46 1.22 -3.62
C ALA A 35 -0.14 0.69 -5.04
N ARG A 36 -0.82 -0.37 -5.47
CA ARG A 36 -0.61 -0.95 -6.81
C ARG A 36 -1.00 0.02 -7.92
N VAL A 37 -2.11 0.74 -7.77
CA VAL A 37 -2.55 1.74 -8.75
C VAL A 37 -1.58 2.90 -8.84
N LEU A 38 -1.13 3.47 -7.71
CA LEU A 38 -0.16 4.56 -7.70
C LEU A 38 1.18 4.14 -8.33
N ASN A 39 1.65 2.92 -8.06
CA ASN A 39 2.84 2.37 -8.72
C ASN A 39 2.65 2.21 -10.23
N ALA A 40 1.48 1.72 -10.67
CA ALA A 40 1.17 1.61 -12.10
C ALA A 40 1.10 2.99 -12.78
N GLN A 41 0.53 3.99 -12.12
CA GLN A 41 0.52 5.38 -12.58
C GLN A 41 1.95 5.92 -12.73
N ARG A 42 2.85 5.63 -11.79
CA ARG A 42 4.27 6.01 -11.90
C ARG A 42 4.94 5.38 -13.11
N VAL A 43 4.64 4.13 -13.43
CA VAL A 43 5.17 3.47 -14.64
C VAL A 43 4.72 4.20 -15.90
N ILE A 44 3.46 4.64 -15.96
CA ILE A 44 2.93 5.44 -17.09
C ILE A 44 3.62 6.80 -17.16
N GLU A 45 3.77 7.48 -16.02
CA GLU A 45 4.45 8.78 -15.94
C GLU A 45 5.88 8.70 -16.48
N VAL A 46 6.66 7.73 -16.01
CA VAL A 46 8.09 7.59 -16.34
C VAL A 46 8.32 7.02 -17.75
N LYS A 47 7.60 5.96 -18.14
CA LYS A 47 7.88 5.25 -19.40
C LYS A 47 7.10 5.75 -20.60
N TYR A 48 5.99 6.45 -20.37
CA TYR A 48 5.06 6.86 -21.42
C TYR A 48 4.72 8.35 -21.34
N ALA A 49 5.52 9.16 -20.63
CA ALA A 49 5.33 10.60 -20.46
C ALA A 49 3.91 10.95 -19.98
N GLY A 50 3.35 10.12 -19.09
CA GLY A 50 2.00 10.29 -18.56
C GLY A 50 0.87 9.87 -19.51
N LYS A 51 1.17 9.37 -20.71
CA LYS A 51 0.17 8.93 -21.69
C LYS A 51 -0.19 7.48 -21.45
N GLY A 52 -1.35 7.25 -20.85
CA GLY A 52 -1.85 5.90 -20.64
C GLY A 52 -2.98 5.84 -19.64
N GLU A 53 -3.44 4.63 -19.36
CA GLU A 53 -4.43 4.36 -18.33
C GLU A 53 -4.06 3.13 -17.51
N VAL A 54 -4.50 3.13 -16.25
CA VAL A 54 -4.41 1.97 -15.37
C VAL A 54 -5.77 1.28 -15.34
N ARG A 55 -5.76 -0.03 -15.51
CA ARG A 55 -6.96 -0.88 -15.40
C ARG A 55 -6.77 -1.85 -14.24
N TYR A 56 -7.69 -1.85 -13.29
CA TYR A 56 -7.68 -2.74 -12.14
C TYR A 56 -8.58 -3.95 -12.41
N ALA A 57 -7.95 -5.09 -12.69
CA ALA A 57 -8.60 -6.34 -13.02
C ALA A 57 -8.71 -7.22 -11.76
N ALA A 58 -9.92 -7.38 -11.26
CA ALA A 58 -10.24 -8.34 -10.21
C ALA A 58 -11.06 -9.52 -10.79
N GLY A 59 -11.30 -10.56 -9.99
CA GLY A 59 -12.14 -11.71 -10.36
C GLY A 59 -13.63 -11.35 -10.61
N PRO A 60 -14.63 -12.10 -10.06
CA PRO A 60 -15.99 -11.58 -10.06
C PRO A 60 -16.01 -10.23 -9.32
N ALA A 61 -16.93 -9.35 -9.72
CA ALA A 61 -16.91 -7.90 -9.50
C ALA A 61 -16.19 -7.39 -8.23
N LEU A 62 -15.41 -6.33 -8.42
CA LEU A 62 -14.71 -5.64 -7.35
C LEU A 62 -15.73 -5.17 -6.28
N PRO A 63 -15.50 -5.44 -4.98
CA PRO A 63 -16.37 -4.95 -3.92
C PRO A 63 -16.52 -3.42 -3.95
N ASP A 64 -17.70 -2.91 -3.63
CA ASP A 64 -18.01 -1.46 -3.69
C ASP A 64 -17.01 -0.60 -2.91
N PHE A 65 -16.56 -1.09 -1.74
CA PHE A 65 -15.57 -0.38 -0.91
C PHE A 65 -14.20 -0.22 -1.58
N LEU A 66 -13.86 -1.09 -2.54
CA LEU A 66 -12.63 -0.98 -3.34
C LEU A 66 -12.83 -0.19 -4.62
N VAL A 67 -14.04 -0.17 -5.20
CA VAL A 67 -14.33 0.58 -6.42
C VAL A 67 -14.01 2.07 -6.23
N ASP A 68 -14.45 2.68 -5.13
CA ASP A 68 -14.16 4.09 -4.83
C ASP A 68 -12.64 4.32 -4.66
N ALA A 69 -11.96 3.49 -3.86
CA ALA A 69 -10.51 3.62 -3.63
C ALA A 69 -9.69 3.48 -4.93
N VAL A 70 -10.02 2.50 -5.77
CA VAL A 70 -9.34 2.22 -7.05
C VAL A 70 -9.56 3.33 -8.06
N THR A 71 -10.80 3.79 -8.22
CA THR A 71 -11.15 4.83 -9.19
C THR A 71 -10.57 6.19 -8.81
N ARG A 72 -10.57 6.54 -7.52
CA ARG A 72 -9.90 7.74 -6.98
C ARG A 72 -8.38 7.69 -7.14
N ALA A 73 -7.77 6.53 -6.93
CA ALA A 73 -6.34 6.33 -7.18
C ALA A 73 -5.96 6.48 -8.67
N GLY A 74 -6.95 6.45 -9.57
CA GLY A 74 -6.78 6.72 -11.00
C GLY A 74 -6.79 5.48 -11.87
N ALA A 75 -7.39 4.37 -11.43
CA ALA A 75 -7.58 3.19 -12.26
C ALA A 75 -9.06 2.97 -12.61
N SER A 76 -9.31 2.55 -13.85
CA SER A 76 -10.63 2.03 -14.23
C SER A 76 -10.78 0.61 -13.69
N SER A 77 -11.93 0.26 -13.09
CA SER A 77 -12.23 -1.14 -12.80
C SER A 77 -12.66 -1.86 -14.07
N CYS A 78 -12.22 -3.10 -14.23
CA CYS A 78 -12.49 -3.89 -15.44
C CYS A 78 -12.78 -5.35 -15.12
N ASP A 79 -13.14 -6.12 -16.15
CA ASP A 79 -13.14 -7.57 -16.08
C ASP A 79 -11.72 -8.15 -15.88
N ARG A 80 -11.65 -9.46 -15.63
CA ARG A 80 -10.39 -10.17 -15.41
C ARG A 80 -9.42 -10.07 -16.61
N GLY A 81 -9.93 -9.98 -17.83
CA GLY A 81 -9.12 -9.82 -19.05
C GLY A 81 -8.56 -8.41 -19.22
N GLY A 82 -9.05 -7.46 -18.43
CA GLY A 82 -8.76 -6.05 -18.55
C GLY A 82 -9.29 -5.43 -19.83
N GLU A 83 -10.28 -6.05 -20.48
CA GLU A 83 -10.80 -5.64 -21.78
C GLU A 83 -12.00 -4.70 -21.62
N THR A 84 -12.98 -5.11 -20.82
CA THR A 84 -14.21 -4.33 -20.58
C THR A 84 -14.07 -3.48 -19.33
N ILE A 85 -14.17 -2.17 -19.49
CA ILE A 85 -14.25 -1.22 -18.37
C ILE A 85 -15.67 -1.29 -17.78
N ARG A 86 -15.75 -1.45 -16.46
CA ARG A 86 -17.01 -1.45 -15.69
C ARG A 86 -17.27 -0.10 -15.05
N VAL A 87 -16.25 0.44 -14.39
CA VAL A 87 -16.29 1.78 -13.80
C VAL A 87 -15.04 2.53 -14.24
N PRO A 88 -15.17 3.69 -14.91
CA PRO A 88 -14.01 4.46 -15.35
C PRO A 88 -13.25 5.06 -14.17
N ALA A 89 -11.96 5.34 -14.39
CA ALA A 89 -11.16 6.10 -13.44
C ALA A 89 -11.78 7.47 -13.15
N ALA A 90 -11.76 7.88 -11.88
CA ALA A 90 -12.27 9.17 -11.41
C ALA A 90 -11.28 9.76 -10.41
N ARG A 91 -10.12 10.16 -10.93
CA ARG A 91 -8.96 10.52 -10.11
C ARG A 91 -9.30 11.63 -9.11
N ALA A 92 -9.00 11.39 -7.85
CA ALA A 92 -9.18 12.34 -6.75
C ALA A 92 -8.09 12.12 -5.68
N ALA A 93 -8.06 12.99 -4.67
CA ALA A 93 -7.16 12.79 -3.53
C ALA A 93 -7.50 11.50 -2.77
N VAL A 94 -6.48 10.68 -2.51
CA VAL A 94 -6.61 9.39 -1.80
C VAL A 94 -6.09 9.42 -0.36
N ALA A 95 -5.43 10.51 0.05
CA ALA A 95 -4.76 10.61 1.36
C ALA A 95 -5.69 10.26 2.53
N ALA A 96 -6.92 10.79 2.55
CA ALA A 96 -7.88 10.51 3.62
C ALA A 96 -8.31 9.03 3.69
N ILE A 97 -8.54 8.41 2.53
CA ILE A 97 -8.94 6.99 2.44
C ILE A 97 -7.79 6.09 2.90
N VAL A 98 -6.56 6.41 2.49
CA VAL A 98 -5.36 5.70 2.89
C VAL A 98 -5.09 5.85 4.39
N ASP A 99 -5.21 7.07 4.95
CA ASP A 99 -5.05 7.34 6.38
C ASP A 99 -6.04 6.51 7.21
N GLN A 100 -7.32 6.52 6.83
CA GLN A 100 -8.36 5.74 7.48
C GLN A 100 -8.10 4.22 7.35
N ALA A 101 -7.66 3.76 6.19
CA ALA A 101 -7.38 2.35 5.96
C ALA A 101 -6.17 1.88 6.78
N PHE A 102 -5.07 2.65 6.85
CA PHE A 102 -3.93 2.31 7.71
C PHE A 102 -4.31 2.29 9.19
N ASN A 103 -5.09 3.27 9.65
CA ASN A 103 -5.60 3.29 11.02
C ASN A 103 -6.42 2.04 11.35
N ALA A 104 -7.41 1.70 10.50
CA ALA A 104 -8.24 0.52 10.68
C ALA A 104 -7.42 -0.79 10.63
N LEU A 105 -6.43 -0.88 9.73
CA LEU A 105 -5.53 -2.03 9.63
C LEU A 105 -4.68 -2.20 10.91
N ALA A 106 -4.13 -1.11 11.46
CA ALA A 106 -3.34 -1.17 12.67
C ALA A 106 -4.15 -1.65 13.89
N TYR A 107 -5.40 -1.19 14.05
CA TYR A 107 -6.29 -1.67 15.11
C TYR A 107 -6.70 -3.14 14.93
N HIS A 108 -6.96 -3.57 13.70
CA HIS A 108 -7.18 -4.97 13.37
C HIS A 108 -5.97 -5.82 13.79
N LEU A 109 -4.75 -5.39 13.43
CA LEU A 109 -3.51 -6.09 13.76
C LEU A 109 -3.23 -6.13 15.26
N ARG A 110 -3.42 -5.02 15.98
CA ARG A 110 -3.29 -4.99 17.45
C ARG A 110 -4.17 -6.06 18.10
N THR A 111 -5.41 -6.17 17.63
CA THR A 111 -6.38 -7.16 18.12
C THR A 111 -5.95 -8.57 17.75
N SER A 112 -5.54 -8.81 16.50
CA SER A 112 -5.16 -10.15 16.01
C SER A 112 -3.90 -10.70 16.68
N VAL A 113 -2.96 -9.84 17.09
CA VAL A 113 -1.77 -10.26 17.84
C VAL A 113 -1.98 -10.33 19.35
N GLY A 114 -3.13 -9.85 19.85
CA GLY A 114 -3.47 -9.87 21.28
C GLY A 114 -2.70 -8.85 22.12
N ALA A 115 -2.30 -7.71 21.55
CA ALA A 115 -1.53 -6.68 22.25
C ALA A 115 -2.43 -5.62 22.90
N THR A 116 -1.99 -5.08 24.04
CA THR A 116 -2.70 -4.01 24.78
C THR A 116 -2.63 -2.67 24.04
N ASP A 117 -1.51 -2.37 23.40
CA ASP A 117 -1.26 -1.13 22.69
C ASP A 117 -0.58 -1.38 21.32
N LEU A 118 -0.51 -0.33 20.51
CA LEU A 118 0.02 -0.39 19.14
C LEU A 118 1.54 -0.61 19.10
N ALA A 119 2.29 -0.10 20.08
CA ALA A 119 3.74 -0.27 20.15
C ALA A 119 4.11 -1.72 20.50
N GLY A 120 3.39 -2.33 21.43
CA GLY A 120 3.47 -3.75 21.75
C GLY A 120 3.10 -4.61 20.56
N ALA A 121 2.03 -4.27 19.83
CA ALA A 121 1.64 -4.97 18.60
C ALA A 121 2.76 -4.94 17.55
N LEU A 122 3.35 -3.75 17.32
CA LEU A 122 4.47 -3.58 16.39
C LEU A 122 5.66 -4.45 16.80
N LYS A 123 6.09 -4.36 18.06
CA LYS A 123 7.21 -5.15 18.59
C LYS A 123 6.96 -6.66 18.43
N THR A 124 5.76 -7.12 18.74
CA THR A 124 5.39 -8.54 18.57
C THR A 124 5.42 -8.96 17.11
N LEU A 125 4.87 -8.14 16.19
CA LEU A 125 4.85 -8.48 14.77
C LEU A 125 6.25 -8.47 14.17
N GLU A 126 7.07 -7.46 14.44
CA GLU A 126 8.47 -7.45 14.02
C GLU A 126 9.25 -8.67 14.54
N GLY A 127 9.07 -9.03 15.82
CA GLY A 127 9.70 -10.22 16.40
C GLY A 127 9.27 -11.53 15.73
N ARG A 128 8.02 -11.62 15.27
CA ARG A 128 7.56 -12.77 14.45
C ARG A 128 8.22 -12.77 13.08
N ARG A 129 8.33 -11.60 12.42
CA ARG A 129 8.92 -11.46 11.09
C ARG A 129 10.42 -11.76 11.07
N ARG A 130 11.18 -11.31 12.07
CA ARG A 130 12.62 -11.66 12.21
C ARG A 130 12.87 -13.17 12.36
N LYS A 131 11.90 -13.92 12.88
CA LYS A 131 11.96 -15.40 13.02
C LYS A 131 11.46 -16.15 11.78
N ALA A 132 10.79 -15.47 10.86
CA ALA A 132 10.15 -16.05 9.69
C ALA A 132 10.37 -15.13 8.48
N ILE A 133 11.63 -15.06 8.04
CA ILE A 133 12.10 -14.26 6.91
C ILE A 133 11.26 -14.60 5.66
N LEU A 134 10.84 -13.58 4.94
CA LEU A 134 10.07 -13.72 3.71
C LEU A 134 10.93 -13.32 2.51
N ASP A 135 10.99 -14.23 1.54
CA ASP A 135 11.59 -13.98 0.23
C ASP A 135 10.53 -13.36 -0.69
N LYS A 136 10.80 -12.14 -1.16
CA LYS A 136 9.92 -11.36 -2.03
C LYS A 136 9.61 -12.06 -3.34
N GLU A 137 10.57 -12.76 -3.94
CA GLU A 137 10.41 -13.41 -5.24
C GLU A 137 9.67 -14.74 -5.11
N LYS A 138 9.90 -15.47 -4.01
CA LYS A 138 9.20 -16.74 -3.75
C LYS A 138 7.78 -16.54 -3.24
N ASN A 139 7.53 -15.52 -2.43
CA ASN A 139 6.24 -15.29 -1.75
C ASN A 139 5.77 -13.83 -1.86
N PRO A 140 5.62 -13.26 -3.07
CA PRO A 140 5.37 -11.83 -3.25
C PRO A 140 4.11 -11.33 -2.53
N ALA A 141 3.02 -12.10 -2.57
CA ALA A 141 1.78 -11.72 -1.91
C ALA A 141 1.92 -11.63 -0.38
N GLN A 142 2.58 -12.61 0.23
CA GLN A 142 2.82 -12.63 1.68
C GLN A 142 3.81 -11.55 2.10
N TYR A 143 4.88 -11.36 1.31
CA TYR A 143 5.90 -10.34 1.54
C TYR A 143 5.27 -8.94 1.59
N TRP A 144 4.55 -8.53 0.53
CA TRP A 144 3.96 -7.19 0.47
C TRP A 144 2.84 -7.00 1.50
N THR A 145 2.09 -8.05 1.82
CA THR A 145 1.13 -8.01 2.94
C THR A 145 1.86 -7.68 4.25
N ALA A 146 2.94 -8.41 4.55
CA ALA A 146 3.70 -8.19 5.77
C ALA A 146 4.35 -6.80 5.83
N VAL A 147 4.81 -6.25 4.70
CA VAL A 147 5.31 -4.85 4.64
C VAL A 147 4.20 -3.89 5.06
N LEU A 148 3.00 -3.99 4.47
CA LEU A 148 1.90 -3.08 4.75
C LEU A 148 1.38 -3.20 6.19
N GLU A 149 1.36 -4.40 6.75
CA GLU A 149 1.00 -4.62 8.16
C GLU A 149 1.96 -3.90 9.11
N LEU A 150 3.27 -4.03 8.87
CA LEU A 150 4.29 -3.32 9.64
C LEU A 150 4.18 -1.80 9.46
N CYS A 151 3.98 -1.32 8.23
CA CYS A 151 3.75 0.10 7.96
C CYS A 151 2.54 0.65 8.72
N ALA A 152 1.42 -0.08 8.74
CA ALA A 152 0.20 0.35 9.44
C ALA A 152 0.47 0.59 10.93
N LEU A 153 1.10 -0.37 11.60
CA LEU A 153 1.45 -0.24 13.01
C LEU A 153 2.47 0.89 13.26
N ALA A 154 3.48 1.03 12.40
CA ALA A 154 4.46 2.11 12.49
C ALA A 154 3.83 3.51 12.34
N GLY A 155 2.88 3.66 11.43
CA GLY A 155 2.12 4.90 11.25
C GLY A 155 1.31 5.28 12.47
N GLU A 156 0.59 4.31 13.05
CA GLU A 156 -0.22 4.60 14.22
C GLU A 156 0.61 4.81 15.50
N VAL A 157 1.77 4.14 15.63
CA VAL A 157 2.76 4.47 16.68
C VAL A 157 3.31 5.90 16.50
N SER A 158 3.38 6.40 15.27
CA SER A 158 3.83 7.77 14.96
C SER A 158 2.72 8.82 15.11
N ARG A 159 1.45 8.41 15.17
CA ARG A 159 0.27 9.32 15.23
C ARG A 159 0.33 10.32 16.40
N PRO A 160 0.72 9.95 17.63
CA PRO A 160 0.83 10.89 18.75
C PRO A 160 1.86 12.00 18.53
N LYS A 161 2.83 11.80 17.62
CA LYS A 161 3.83 12.80 17.21
C LYS A 161 3.32 13.68 16.06
N ASN A 162 2.01 13.71 15.81
CA ASN A 162 1.36 14.39 14.69
C ASN A 162 1.78 13.89 13.29
N GLY A 163 2.22 12.63 13.19
CA GLY A 163 2.44 11.98 11.89
C GLY A 163 1.13 11.86 11.09
N ARG A 164 1.21 12.12 9.78
CA ARG A 164 0.10 11.96 8.82
C ARG A 164 0.55 11.19 7.60
N TRP A 165 -0.27 10.25 7.14
CA TRP A 165 -0.01 9.54 5.91
C TRP A 165 -0.13 10.48 4.70
N ILE A 166 0.86 10.41 3.82
CA ILE A 166 0.88 11.06 2.51
C ILE A 166 1.24 10.04 1.44
N ASP A 167 0.82 10.26 0.21
CA ASP A 167 1.38 9.56 -0.94
C ASP A 167 2.78 10.11 -1.25
N THR A 168 3.69 9.22 -1.66
CA THR A 168 5.03 9.59 -2.12
C THR A 168 5.35 8.83 -3.40
N LYS A 169 6.13 9.47 -4.28
CA LYS A 169 6.60 8.85 -5.50
C LYS A 169 7.82 7.97 -5.26
N ASP A 170 8.51 8.05 -4.14
CA ASP A 170 9.89 7.56 -4.04
C ASP A 170 10.06 6.13 -3.54
N MET A 171 8.96 5.38 -3.37
CA MET A 171 9.00 4.09 -2.66
C MET A 171 8.17 2.98 -3.34
N PRO A 172 8.56 1.69 -3.17
CA PRO A 172 7.76 0.55 -3.64
C PRO A 172 6.38 0.45 -2.99
N VAL A 173 6.27 0.89 -1.74
CA VAL A 173 4.99 1.23 -1.10
C VAL A 173 4.90 2.76 -1.14
N PRO A 174 3.99 3.35 -1.93
CA PRO A 174 4.01 4.78 -2.25
C PRO A 174 3.39 5.64 -1.14
N PHE A 175 3.74 5.35 0.12
CA PHE A 175 3.23 6.07 1.30
C PHE A 175 4.36 6.42 2.26
N ALA A 176 4.29 7.63 2.81
CA ALA A 176 5.19 8.12 3.85
C ALA A 176 4.39 8.75 4.99
N ILE A 177 5.02 8.92 6.14
CA ILE A 177 4.47 9.64 7.27
C ILE A 177 5.16 11.01 7.32
N LYS A 178 4.38 12.07 7.15
CA LYS A 178 4.85 13.45 7.27
C LYS A 178 4.64 13.96 8.69
N PHE A 179 5.68 14.55 9.27
CA PHE A 179 5.63 15.23 10.57
C PHE A 179 5.48 16.75 10.42
N PRO A 180 5.08 17.48 11.49
CA PRO A 180 4.83 18.93 11.41
C PRO A 180 6.02 19.76 10.93
N GLU A 181 7.23 19.38 11.30
CA GLU A 181 8.49 20.06 10.93
C GLU A 181 8.98 19.67 9.53
N GLY A 182 8.15 18.95 8.76
CA GLY A 182 8.39 18.63 7.35
C GLY A 182 9.20 17.35 7.13
N GLN A 183 9.65 16.69 8.19
CA GLN A 183 10.38 15.44 8.04
C GLN A 183 9.48 14.30 7.59
N LEU A 184 10.09 13.32 6.92
CA LEU A 184 9.39 12.17 6.35
C LEU A 184 9.94 10.87 6.96
N ALA A 185 9.04 10.00 7.42
CA ALA A 185 9.38 8.62 7.70
C ALA A 185 8.84 7.71 6.59
N MET A 186 9.68 6.81 6.10
CA MET A 186 9.37 5.84 5.05
C MET A 186 9.39 4.42 5.63
N PRO A 187 8.36 4.02 6.40
CA PRO A 187 8.39 2.77 7.17
C PRO A 187 8.53 1.52 6.28
N ALA A 188 8.15 1.59 5.00
CA ALA A 188 8.28 0.48 4.08
C ALA A 188 9.74 0.05 3.86
N LYS A 189 10.70 0.98 3.88
CA LYS A 189 12.13 0.67 3.68
C LYS A 189 12.64 -0.25 4.77
N LEU A 190 12.43 0.14 6.03
CA LEU A 190 12.85 -0.66 7.17
C LEU A 190 12.00 -1.93 7.33
N ALA A 191 10.70 -1.87 7.02
CA ALA A 191 9.85 -3.07 7.03
C ALA A 191 10.36 -4.15 6.06
N MET A 192 10.78 -3.77 4.85
CA MET A 192 11.42 -4.67 3.89
C MET A 192 12.72 -5.28 4.47
N GLN A 193 13.59 -4.46 5.05
CA GLN A 193 14.84 -4.94 5.67
C GLN A 193 14.60 -5.92 6.83
N ILE A 194 13.58 -5.67 7.66
CA ILE A 194 13.15 -6.59 8.73
C ILE A 194 12.70 -7.93 8.14
N LEU A 195 11.92 -7.91 7.06
CA LEU A 195 11.42 -9.13 6.41
C LEU A 195 12.52 -9.93 5.71
N GLU A 196 13.57 -9.26 5.25
CA GLU A 196 14.75 -9.84 4.60
C GLU A 196 15.83 -10.27 5.61
N GLY A 197 15.64 -9.98 6.90
CA GLY A 197 16.60 -10.32 7.96
C GLY A 197 17.85 -9.45 8.00
N SER A 198 17.82 -8.26 7.39
CA SER A 198 18.95 -7.34 7.31
C SER A 198 18.89 -6.18 8.31
N ALA A 199 17.80 -6.04 9.08
CA ALA A 199 17.62 -4.97 10.08
C ALA A 199 17.32 -5.49 11.50
N GLU A 200 18.09 -4.98 12.45
CA GLU A 200 17.88 -5.15 13.89
C GLU A 200 17.05 -4.00 14.51
N GLU A 201 17.01 -2.86 13.83
CA GLU A 201 16.28 -1.66 14.25
C GLU A 201 14.76 -1.88 14.25
N SER A 202 14.06 -1.13 15.11
CA SER A 202 12.59 -1.13 15.16
C SER A 202 12.02 0.01 14.33
N LEU A 203 10.85 -0.23 13.72
CA LEU A 203 10.07 0.80 13.05
C LEU A 203 9.61 1.91 13.99
N SER A 204 9.48 1.63 15.29
CA SER A 204 9.18 2.63 16.31
C SER A 204 10.28 3.70 16.48
N THR A 205 11.50 3.35 16.08
CA THR A 205 12.71 4.18 16.15
C THR A 205 13.21 4.61 14.78
N SER A 206 12.53 4.21 13.68
CA SER A 206 13.01 4.45 12.32
C SER A 206 13.31 5.93 12.09
N ASP A 207 14.51 6.18 11.57
CA ASP A 207 15.05 7.52 11.40
C ASP A 207 14.13 8.34 10.49
N VAL A 208 13.84 9.52 11.01
CA VAL A 208 13.07 10.56 10.36
C VAL A 208 14.00 11.22 9.34
N GLU A 209 13.80 10.98 8.05
CA GLU A 209 14.59 11.63 7.00
C GLU A 209 14.29 13.14 7.04
N GLY A 210 15.35 13.96 7.11
CA GLY A 210 15.29 15.42 7.21
C GLY A 210 14.46 16.05 6.08
N PRO A 211 14.13 17.36 6.20
CA PRO A 211 13.22 18.00 5.25
C PRO A 211 13.72 17.83 3.82
N ALA A 212 12.83 17.38 2.92
CA ALA A 212 13.07 17.43 1.48
C ALA A 212 13.25 18.91 1.10
N SER A 213 14.50 19.28 0.82
CA SER A 213 14.92 20.59 0.32
C SER A 213 14.35 20.88 -1.06
#